data_AF-D8R489-F1
#
_entry.id   AF-D8R489-F1
#
_cell.length_a   1.000
_cell.length_b   1.000
_cell.length_c   1.000
_cell.angle_alpha   90.00
_cell.angle_beta   90.00
_cell.angle_gamma   90.00
#
_symmetry.space_group_name_H-M   'P 1'
#
loop_
_entity.id
_entity.type
_entity.pdbx_description
1 polymer ?
#
loop_
_entity_poly.entity_id
_entity_poly.type
_entity_poly.pdbx_seq_one_letter_code
_entity_poly.pdbx_strand_id
1 'polypeptide(L)'
;FIYCGLVNSSKFTNVDRAGATFGTVQLFPGLGLSIGRLDFALGGIIVPHTHPRASELVYVEEGSVHAAIITSDSRLYARVITKGEVM
;
A
#
# COMPACT_ATOMS: atom_id res chain seq x y z
N PHE A 1 0.63 -1.22 -23.11
CA PHE A 1 0.88 -1.37 -21.66
C PHE A 1 0.30 -0.17 -20.90
N ILE A 2 -1.03 -0.03 -20.85
CA ILE A 2 -1.71 1.04 -20.09
C ILE A 2 -2.72 0.34 -19.18
N TYR A 3 -2.77 0.74 -17.90
CA TYR A 3 -3.67 0.18 -16.91
C TYR A 3 -4.40 1.31 -16.17
N CYS A 4 -5.73 1.31 -16.25
CA CYS A 4 -6.58 2.35 -15.63
C CYS A 4 -7.32 1.84 -14.38
N GLY A 5 -7.01 0.64 -13.89
CA GLY A 5 -7.75 0.03 -12.78
C GLY A 5 -7.60 0.77 -11.44
N LEU A 6 -6.54 1.56 -11.27
CA LEU A 6 -6.26 2.31 -10.03
C LEU A 6 -6.99 3.67 -9.94
N VAL A 7 -7.68 4.10 -11.00
CA VAL A 7 -8.33 5.43 -11.04
C VAL A 7 -9.38 5.57 -9.93
N ASN A 8 -10.07 4.47 -9.61
CA ASN A 8 -11.10 4.46 -8.58
C ASN A 8 -10.54 4.06 -7.22
N SER A 9 -10.98 4.75 -6.17
CA SER A 9 -10.73 4.34 -4.79
C SER A 9 -11.26 2.93 -4.51
N SER A 10 -10.56 2.21 -3.65
CA SER A 10 -11.05 0.96 -3.10
C SER A 10 -12.32 1.19 -2.27
N LYS A 11 -13.32 0.35 -2.45
CA LYS A 11 -14.54 0.31 -1.61
C LYS A 11 -14.36 -0.74 -0.52
N PHE A 12 -14.47 -0.34 0.73
CA PHE A 12 -14.31 -1.24 1.88
C PHE A 12 -15.37 -0.97 2.96
N THR A 13 -15.84 -2.04 3.59
CA THR A 13 -16.75 -2.04 4.76
C THR A 13 -16.26 -3.02 5.84
N ASN A 14 -14.97 -3.37 5.80
CA ASN A 14 -14.33 -4.32 6.69
C ASN A 14 -13.90 -3.68 8.02
N VAL A 15 -13.55 -4.53 8.99
CA VAL A 15 -13.10 -4.13 10.33
C VAL A 15 -11.78 -3.35 10.31
N ASP A 16 -10.96 -3.58 9.29
CA ASP A 16 -9.67 -2.91 9.10
C ASP A 16 -9.83 -1.47 8.61
N ARG A 17 -11.03 -1.10 8.13
CA ARG A 17 -11.37 0.23 7.62
C ARG A 17 -10.38 0.73 6.55
N ALA A 18 -9.87 -0.20 5.76
CA ALA A 18 -8.94 0.04 4.67
C ALA A 18 -9.22 -0.93 3.51
N GLY A 19 -8.76 -0.57 2.31
CA GLY A 19 -8.84 -1.44 1.15
C GLY A 19 -7.78 -1.15 0.12
N ALA A 20 -7.61 -2.09 -0.81
CA ALA A 20 -6.57 -2.05 -1.82
C ALA A 20 -7.12 -2.39 -3.20
N THR A 21 -6.70 -1.62 -4.20
CA THR A 21 -6.89 -1.92 -5.62
C THR A 21 -5.54 -2.24 -6.23
N PHE A 22 -5.39 -3.40 -6.87
CA PHE A 22 -4.10 -3.88 -7.35
C PHE A 22 -3.99 -3.88 -8.88
N GLY A 23 -2.79 -3.60 -9.38
CA GLY A 23 -2.32 -3.93 -10.73
C GLY A 23 -1.18 -4.95 -10.63
N THR A 24 -1.51 -6.21 -10.36
CA THR A 24 -0.55 -7.34 -10.40
C THR A 24 -0.40 -7.87 -11.83
N VAL A 25 0.53 -8.80 -12.07
CA VAL A 25 0.70 -9.44 -13.39
C VAL A 25 -0.59 -10.12 -13.92
N GLN A 26 -1.49 -10.54 -13.02
CA GLN A 26 -2.79 -11.12 -13.40
C GLN A 26 -3.77 -10.06 -13.95
N LEU A 27 -3.67 -8.82 -13.48
CA LEU A 27 -4.58 -7.71 -13.83
C LEU A 27 -3.95 -6.74 -14.84
N PHE A 28 -2.63 -6.61 -14.81
CA PHE A 28 -1.82 -5.81 -15.70
C PHE A 28 -0.55 -6.60 -16.08
N PRO A 29 -0.59 -7.41 -17.16
CA PRO A 29 0.55 -8.20 -17.57
C PRO A 29 1.70 -7.32 -18.12
N GLY A 30 2.87 -7.35 -17.47
CA GLY A 30 4.11 -6.77 -18.01
C GLY A 30 5.17 -6.35 -16.98
N LEU A 31 6.37 -6.04 -17.47
CA LEU A 31 7.47 -5.28 -16.86
C LEU A 31 8.08 -5.75 -15.52
N GLY A 32 7.60 -6.85 -14.92
CA GLY A 32 8.16 -7.36 -13.66
C GLY A 32 7.89 -6.44 -12.45
N LEU A 33 6.92 -5.54 -12.58
CA LEU A 33 6.46 -4.63 -11.54
C LEU A 33 5.00 -4.91 -11.22
N SER A 34 4.62 -4.61 -9.98
CA SER A 34 3.23 -4.53 -9.55
C SER A 34 3.00 -3.20 -8.86
N ILE A 35 1.76 -2.72 -8.88
CA ILE A 35 1.37 -1.47 -8.22
C ILE A 35 0.07 -1.70 -7.44
N GLY A 36 -0.08 -1.01 -6.31
CA GLY A 36 -1.31 -0.99 -5.53
C GLY A 36 -1.70 0.43 -5.19
N ARG A 37 -3.01 0.70 -5.18
CA ARG A 37 -3.61 1.87 -4.54
C ARG A 37 -4.22 1.42 -3.22
N LEU A 38 -3.84 2.07 -2.13
CA LEU A 38 -4.39 1.84 -0.80
C LEU A 38 -5.26 3.02 -0.40
N ASP A 39 -6.47 2.76 0.06
CA ASP A 39 -7.38 3.78 0.59
C ASP A 39 -7.75 3.40 2.04
N PHE A 40 -7.73 4.39 2.94
CA PHE A 40 -7.95 4.23 4.38
C PHE A 40 -9.05 5.17 4.86
N ALA A 41 -9.91 4.71 5.76
CA ALA A 41 -10.66 5.62 6.61
C ALA A 41 -9.82 6.01 7.83
N LEU A 42 -10.27 7.01 8.59
CA LEU A 42 -9.60 7.39 9.85
C LEU A 42 -9.50 6.19 10.80
N GLY A 43 -8.28 5.92 11.26
CA GLY A 43 -7.96 4.77 12.10
C GLY A 43 -7.92 3.42 11.37
N GLY A 44 -8.01 3.41 10.03
CA GLY A 44 -7.86 2.22 9.23
C GLY A 44 -6.42 1.70 9.21
N ILE A 45 -6.27 0.40 8.97
CA ILE A 45 -4.99 -0.31 9.05
C ILE A 45 -4.85 -1.30 7.89
N ILE A 46 -3.64 -1.40 7.34
CA ILE A 46 -3.22 -2.61 6.64
C ILE A 46 -2.42 -3.39 7.67
N VAL A 47 -2.93 -4.56 8.04
CA VAL A 47 -2.33 -5.39 9.10
C VAL A 47 -0.88 -5.77 8.76
N PRO A 48 -0.04 -6.07 9.77
CA PRO A 48 1.33 -6.53 9.53
C PRO A 48 1.37 -7.69 8.54
N HIS A 49 2.15 -7.55 7.48
CA HIS A 49 2.27 -8.54 6.40
C HIS A 49 3.66 -8.49 5.76
N THR A 50 3.91 -9.36 4.79
CA THR A 50 5.19 -9.45 4.07
C THR A 50 4.98 -9.72 2.60
N HIS A 51 5.89 -9.25 1.75
CA HIS A 51 5.99 -9.62 0.35
C HIS A 51 7.18 -10.59 0.14
N PRO A 52 6.93 -11.90 -0.07
CA PRO A 52 8.01 -12.90 -0.08
C PRO A 52 8.96 -12.80 -1.29
N ARG A 53 8.64 -11.98 -2.29
CA ARG A 53 9.37 -11.90 -3.57
C ARG A 53 9.50 -10.47 -4.11
N ALA A 54 9.22 -9.44 -3.30
CA ALA A 54 9.27 -8.06 -3.75
C ALA A 54 9.60 -7.12 -2.58
N SER A 55 10.30 -6.04 -2.89
CA SER A 55 10.32 -4.84 -2.05
C SER A 55 9.09 -3.99 -2.36
N GLU A 56 8.64 -3.20 -1.40
CA GLU A 56 7.55 -2.23 -1.54
C GLU A 56 8.09 -0.81 -1.40
N LEU A 57 7.52 0.13 -2.15
CA LEU A 57 7.70 1.56 -1.99
C LEU A 57 6.31 2.16 -1.78
N VAL A 58 6.13 2.92 -0.70
CA VAL A 58 4.85 3.57 -0.37
C VAL A 58 5.01 5.06 -0.56
N TYR A 59 4.17 5.64 -1.41
CA TYR A 59 4.07 7.10 -1.60
C TYR A 59 2.69 7.59 -1.16
N VAL A 60 2.66 8.65 -0.34
CA VAL A 60 1.41 9.22 0.14
C VAL A 60 0.88 10.27 -0.84
N GLU A 61 -0.22 9.95 -1.52
CA GLU A 61 -0.89 10.89 -2.42
C GLU A 61 -1.80 11.89 -1.68
N GLU A 62 -2.45 11.44 -0.59
CA GLU A 62 -3.36 12.25 0.21
C GLU A 62 -3.32 11.86 1.69
N GLY A 63 -3.50 12.84 2.57
CA GLY A 63 -3.56 12.64 4.02
C GLY A 63 -2.21 12.30 4.66
N SER A 64 -2.25 11.41 5.64
CA SER A 64 -1.09 10.95 6.40
C SER A 64 -1.30 9.53 6.89
N VAL A 65 -0.24 8.74 6.95
CA VAL A 65 -0.27 7.35 7.43
C VAL A 65 0.89 7.09 8.38
N HIS A 66 0.65 6.33 9.44
CA HIS A 66 1.70 5.79 10.28
C HIS A 66 2.28 4.54 9.62
N ALA A 67 3.38 4.72 8.89
CA ALA A 67 4.02 3.66 8.12
C ALA A 67 5.16 3.03 8.92
N ALA A 68 5.33 1.71 8.80
CA ALA A 68 6.32 0.98 9.56
C ALA A 68 6.86 -0.26 8.84
N ILE A 69 8.13 -0.57 9.09
CA ILE A 69 8.82 -1.80 8.68
C ILE A 69 9.46 -2.43 9.91
N ILE A 70 9.35 -3.75 10.03
CA ILE A 70 10.06 -4.55 11.02
C ILE A 70 11.12 -5.40 10.33
N THR A 71 12.34 -5.38 10.85
CA THR A 71 13.46 -6.18 10.34
C THR A 71 13.45 -7.59 10.93
N SER A 72 14.25 -8.50 10.35
CA SER A 72 14.37 -9.88 10.82
C SER A 72 14.93 -10.02 12.23
N ASP A 73 15.66 -9.02 12.73
CA ASP A 73 16.12 -8.91 14.12
C ASP A 73 15.12 -8.16 15.04
N SER A 74 13.86 -8.07 14.62
CA SER A 74 12.75 -7.46 15.37
C SER A 74 12.91 -5.96 15.65
N ARG A 75 13.65 -5.22 14.81
CA ARG A 75 13.81 -3.77 14.94
C ARG A 75 12.71 -3.05 14.17
N LEU A 76 11.98 -2.18 14.86
CA LEU A 76 10.89 -1.39 14.26
C LEU A 76 11.42 -0.04 13.77
N TYR A 77 11.16 0.26 12.50
CA TYR A 77 11.31 1.58 11.89
C TYR A 77 9.92 2.10 11.57
N ALA A 78 9.50 3.19 12.20
CA ALA A 78 8.15 3.72 12.02
C ALA A 78 8.15 5.25 12.04
N ARG A 79 7.30 5.85 11.19
CA ARG A 79 7.11 7.30 11.13
C ARG A 79 5.72 7.61 10.56
N VAL A 80 5.11 8.70 11.03
CA VAL A 80 3.99 9.32 10.32
C VAL A 80 4.55 10.01 9.08
N ILE A 81 4.19 9.49 7.91
CA ILE A 81 4.49 10.11 6.61
C ILE A 81 3.22 10.79 6.08
N THR A 82 3.41 11.91 5.40
CA THR A 82 2.36 12.80 4.90
C THR A 82 2.45 12.94 3.39
N LYS A 83 1.46 13.59 2.77
CA LYS A 83 1.41 13.81 1.33
C LYS A 83 2.78 14.23 0.74
N GLY A 84 3.24 13.48 -0.26
CA GLY A 84 4.50 13.72 -0.96
C GLY A 84 5.71 12.96 -0.37
N GLU A 85 5.59 12.39 0.82
CA GLU A 85 6.65 11.59 1.45
C GLU A 85 6.58 10.11 1.03
N VAL A 86 7.72 9.42 1.17
CA VAL A 86 7.92 8.03 0.77
C VAL A 86 8.45 7.21 1.96
N MET A 87 7.99 5.97 2.07
CA MET A 87 8.62 4.90 2.85
C MET A 87 9.20 3.84 1.90
#